data_AF-A0A8E0KLF6-F1
#
_entry.id   AF-A0A8E0KLF6-F1
#
_cell.length_a   1.000
_cell.length_b   1.000
_cell.length_c   1.000
_cell.angle_alpha   90.00
_cell.angle_beta   90.00
_cell.angle_gamma   90.00
#
_symmetry.space_group_name_H-M   'P 1'
#
loop_
_entity.id
_entity.type
_entity.pdbx_description
1 polymer ?
#
loop_
_entity_poly.entity_id
_entity_poly.type
_entity_poly.pdbx_seq_one_letter_code
_entity_poly.pdbx_strand_id
1 'polypeptide(L)'
;MEDSDRWRLAQTHAEVRPALAVQHFDCPLNTRLADDPPPALVRLLGRSLRDASVASNAAKAVGFRARPIADDPARRACIRVDGDLRTSASHPSGHATVGALWGRIMAEVAPDQAEALIRIGDEIGVSRVVCALHYPSDVAAGQALGEALFAAVRATPDYQADLAAARVEVAQARTFGRLNPGCAAERIALGQTPS
;
A
#
# COMPACT_ATOMS: atom_id res chain seq x y z
N MET A 1 -13.88 9.29 11.79
CA MET A 1 -12.76 8.48 12.33
C MET A 1 -11.57 9.31 12.80
N GLU A 2 -11.64 10.64 12.80
CA GLU A 2 -10.51 11.50 13.19
C GLU A 2 -9.98 11.13 14.58
N ASP A 3 -8.65 11.19 14.72
CA ASP A 3 -7.92 10.98 15.97
C ASP A 3 -8.03 9.56 16.60
N SER A 4 -8.68 8.62 15.91
CA SER A 4 -8.74 7.19 16.29
C SER A 4 -7.47 6.40 15.93
N ASP A 5 -7.39 5.14 16.39
CA ASP A 5 -6.30 4.24 15.98
C ASP A 5 -6.36 3.91 14.48
N ARG A 6 -7.55 3.79 13.87
CA ARG A 6 -7.67 3.66 12.40
C ARG A 6 -7.11 4.86 11.66
N TRP A 7 -7.24 6.06 12.23
CA TRP A 7 -6.68 7.29 11.68
C TRP A 7 -5.15 7.35 11.80
N ARG A 8 -4.59 6.82 12.89
CA ARG A 8 -3.13 6.66 13.06
C ARG A 8 -2.56 5.62 12.11
N LEU A 9 -3.22 4.47 11.96
CA LEU A 9 -2.86 3.47 10.94
C LEU A 9 -2.96 4.06 9.52
N ALA A 10 -3.94 4.91 9.27
CA ALA A 10 -4.06 5.56 7.97
C ALA A 10 -2.89 6.50 7.64
N GLN A 11 -2.28 7.11 8.67
CA GLN A 11 -1.07 7.92 8.52
C GLN A 11 0.13 7.05 8.16
N THR A 12 0.30 5.89 8.80
CA THR A 12 1.41 4.99 8.49
C THR A 12 1.28 4.42 7.07
N HIS A 13 0.07 4.04 6.65
CA HIS A 13 -0.22 3.59 5.28
C HIS A 13 0.03 4.66 4.19
N ALA A 14 0.28 5.93 4.55
CA ALA A 14 0.70 6.93 3.57
C ALA A 14 2.15 6.72 3.07
N GLU A 15 2.97 6.00 3.84
CA GLU A 15 4.33 5.62 3.47
C GLU A 15 4.33 4.51 2.44
N VAL A 16 4.92 4.79 1.28
CA VAL A 16 5.04 3.85 0.14
C VAL A 16 6.45 3.84 -0.44
N ARG A 17 7.46 4.34 0.28
CA ARG A 17 8.87 4.11 -0.08
C ARG A 17 9.19 2.64 0.22
N PRO A 18 9.70 1.86 -0.76
CA PRO A 18 9.80 0.41 -0.62
C PRO A 18 10.54 -0.06 0.65
N ALA A 19 11.68 0.53 0.97
CA ALA A 19 12.47 0.17 2.15
C ALA A 19 11.75 0.40 3.49
N LEU A 20 10.77 1.30 3.55
CA LEU A 20 10.00 1.58 4.76
C LEU A 20 8.65 0.85 4.74
N ALA A 21 8.02 0.75 3.58
CA ALA A 21 6.68 0.20 3.44
C ALA A 21 6.61 -1.32 3.55
N VAL A 22 7.75 -2.03 3.46
CA VAL A 22 7.80 -3.48 3.76
C VAL A 22 7.23 -3.80 5.16
N GLN A 23 7.35 -2.88 6.11
CA GLN A 23 6.87 -3.06 7.48
C GLN A 23 5.34 -3.24 7.58
N HIS A 24 4.58 -2.76 6.58
CA HIS A 24 3.11 -2.92 6.57
C HIS A 24 2.70 -4.41 6.50
N PHE A 25 3.59 -5.27 6.03
CA PHE A 25 3.34 -6.71 5.88
C PHE A 25 3.92 -7.56 7.01
N ASP A 26 4.59 -6.96 7.99
CA ASP A 26 5.24 -7.66 9.10
C ASP A 26 4.28 -8.58 9.86
N CYS A 27 3.08 -8.08 10.16
CA CYS A 27 2.13 -8.76 11.04
C CYS A 27 1.54 -10.04 10.42
N PRO A 28 1.03 -10.03 9.17
CA PRO A 28 0.68 -11.27 8.48
C PRO A 28 1.84 -12.24 8.33
N LEU A 29 3.06 -11.74 8.09
CA LEU A 29 4.24 -12.58 7.88
C LEU A 29 4.79 -13.19 9.16
N ASN A 30 4.38 -12.70 10.34
CA ASN A 30 4.98 -13.04 11.63
C ASN A 30 6.50 -12.82 11.64
N THR A 31 6.93 -11.68 11.08
CA THR A 31 8.33 -11.26 11.10
C THR A 31 8.44 -9.75 11.28
N ARG A 32 9.66 -9.21 11.31
CA ARG A 32 9.93 -7.77 11.36
C ARG A 32 10.96 -7.44 10.29
N LEU A 33 10.50 -6.91 9.17
CA LEU A 33 11.33 -6.57 8.00
C LEU A 33 11.98 -5.19 8.13
N ALA A 34 11.42 -4.30 8.94
CA ALA A 34 11.85 -2.89 9.01
C ALA A 34 13.28 -2.69 9.53
N ASP A 35 13.81 -3.60 10.35
CA ASP A 35 15.13 -3.45 10.97
C ASP A 35 16.27 -3.71 9.98
N ASP A 36 16.04 -4.61 9.02
CA ASP A 36 16.95 -4.96 7.94
C ASP A 36 16.13 -5.30 6.68
N PRO A 37 15.65 -4.28 5.94
CA PRO A 37 14.74 -4.46 4.82
C PRO A 37 15.35 -5.37 3.74
N PRO A 38 14.71 -6.49 3.39
CA PRO A 38 15.33 -7.45 2.50
C PRO A 38 15.54 -6.88 1.09
N PRO A 39 16.76 -6.89 0.53
CA PRO A 39 17.10 -6.09 -0.64
C PRO A 39 16.40 -6.55 -1.93
N ALA A 40 16.18 -7.85 -2.13
CA ALA A 40 15.39 -8.33 -3.28
C ALA A 40 13.92 -7.97 -3.14
N LEU A 41 13.34 -8.09 -1.93
CA LEU A 41 11.98 -7.62 -1.69
C LEU A 41 11.83 -6.12 -1.95
N VAL A 42 12.75 -5.30 -1.42
CA VAL A 42 12.75 -3.84 -1.63
C VAL A 42 12.87 -3.50 -3.13
N ARG A 43 13.68 -4.25 -3.88
CA ARG A 43 13.81 -4.08 -5.34
C ARG A 43 12.53 -4.47 -6.09
N LEU A 44 11.90 -5.58 -5.72
CA LEU A 44 10.63 -6.05 -6.29
C LEU A 44 9.50 -5.02 -6.09
N LEU A 45 9.33 -4.56 -4.86
CA LEU A 45 8.34 -3.53 -4.52
C LEU A 45 8.69 -2.17 -5.16
N GLY A 46 9.97 -1.85 -5.29
CA GLY A 46 10.44 -0.61 -5.92
C GLY A 46 10.25 -0.58 -7.44
N ARG A 47 10.41 -1.70 -8.15
CA ARG A 47 10.08 -1.81 -9.59
C ARG A 47 8.58 -1.63 -9.80
N SER A 48 7.78 -2.43 -9.08
CA SER A 48 6.32 -2.37 -9.18
C SER A 48 5.73 -1.00 -8.79
N LEU A 49 6.34 -0.29 -7.84
CA LEU A 49 5.97 1.09 -7.51
C LEU A 49 6.17 2.04 -8.69
N ARG A 50 7.27 1.90 -9.44
CA ARG A 50 7.52 2.73 -10.63
C ARG A 50 6.47 2.45 -11.70
N ASP A 51 6.16 1.19 -11.96
CA ASP A 51 5.11 0.79 -12.92
C ASP A 51 3.74 1.34 -12.52
N ALA A 52 3.36 1.20 -11.25
CA ALA A 52 2.11 1.74 -10.71
C ALA A 52 2.06 3.27 -10.77
N SER A 53 3.18 3.95 -10.54
CA SER A 53 3.27 5.41 -10.64
C SER A 53 3.07 5.89 -12.08
N VAL A 54 3.74 5.25 -13.05
CA VAL A 54 3.57 5.57 -14.49
C VAL A 54 2.13 5.38 -14.91
N ALA A 55 1.54 4.22 -14.61
CA ALA A 55 0.17 3.89 -14.99
C ALA A 55 -0.86 4.82 -14.32
N SER A 56 -0.71 5.08 -13.01
CA SER A 56 -1.63 5.97 -12.29
C SER A 56 -1.54 7.41 -12.79
N ASN A 57 -0.34 7.90 -13.13
CA ASN A 57 -0.16 9.24 -13.68
C ASN A 57 -0.75 9.35 -15.09
N ALA A 58 -0.59 8.33 -15.93
CA ALA A 58 -1.22 8.27 -17.25
C ALA A 58 -2.75 8.29 -17.13
N ALA A 59 -3.33 7.52 -16.20
CA ALA A 59 -4.77 7.52 -15.95
C ALA A 59 -5.27 8.88 -15.43
N LYS A 60 -4.52 9.53 -14.56
CA LYS A 60 -4.83 10.88 -14.05
C LYS A 60 -4.81 11.95 -15.14
N ALA A 61 -3.99 11.79 -16.18
CA ALA A 61 -3.91 12.75 -17.27
C ALA A 61 -5.19 12.80 -18.14
N VAL A 62 -6.06 11.78 -18.05
CA VAL A 62 -7.32 11.71 -18.82
C VAL A 62 -8.37 12.69 -18.30
N GLY A 63 -8.37 13.02 -17.00
CA GLY A 63 -9.39 13.90 -16.44
C GLY A 63 -9.06 14.35 -15.03
N PHE A 64 -9.28 15.63 -14.76
CA PHE A 64 -9.06 16.21 -13.43
C PHE A 64 -10.29 16.03 -12.54
N ARG A 65 -10.08 15.42 -11.38
CA ARG A 65 -11.02 15.42 -10.25
C ARG A 65 -10.30 15.98 -9.04
N ALA A 66 -10.83 17.00 -8.39
CA ALA A 66 -10.28 17.49 -7.13
C ALA A 66 -10.40 16.42 -6.02
N ARG A 67 -9.53 16.51 -5.02
CA ARG A 67 -9.53 15.61 -3.84
C ARG A 67 -10.58 16.07 -2.82
N PRO A 68 -11.04 15.19 -1.92
CA PRO A 68 -11.98 15.59 -0.87
C PRO A 68 -11.50 16.78 -0.01
N ILE A 69 -10.20 16.85 0.28
CA ILE A 69 -9.58 17.98 1.02
C ILE A 69 -9.42 19.27 0.20
N ALA A 70 -9.50 19.19 -1.13
CA ALA A 70 -9.47 20.35 -2.02
C ALA A 70 -10.89 20.89 -2.24
N ASP A 71 -11.88 19.99 -2.37
CA ASP A 71 -13.29 20.34 -2.47
C ASP A 71 -13.84 20.94 -1.18
N ASP A 72 -13.35 20.49 -0.03
CA ASP A 72 -13.69 21.00 1.30
C ASP A 72 -12.40 21.40 2.05
N PRO A 73 -11.98 22.67 1.99
CA PRO A 73 -10.75 23.14 2.64
C PRO A 73 -10.76 23.01 4.16
N ALA A 74 -11.93 22.91 4.80
CA ALA A 74 -12.07 22.71 6.24
C ALA A 74 -11.88 21.24 6.64
N ARG A 75 -11.95 20.31 5.69
CA ARG A 75 -11.76 18.88 5.93
C ARG A 75 -10.33 18.60 6.38
N ARG A 76 -10.20 17.93 7.54
CA ARG A 76 -8.91 17.50 8.07
C ARG A 76 -8.40 16.30 7.29
N ALA A 77 -7.11 16.31 6.97
CA ALA A 77 -6.40 15.16 6.48
C ALA A 77 -5.61 14.51 7.63
N CYS A 78 -5.39 13.20 7.56
CA CYS A 78 -4.62 12.51 8.58
C CYS A 78 -3.11 12.83 8.47
N ILE A 79 -2.63 13.19 7.29
CA ILE A 79 -1.23 13.55 7.03
C ILE A 79 -1.10 15.05 6.79
N ARG A 80 0.15 15.54 6.83
CA ARG A 80 0.47 16.88 6.32
C ARG A 80 0.16 16.95 4.83
N VAL A 81 -0.59 17.97 4.44
CA VAL A 81 -0.95 18.26 3.05
C VAL A 81 -0.19 19.51 2.61
N ASP A 82 0.56 19.41 1.52
CA ASP A 82 1.22 20.53 0.85
C ASP A 82 0.39 21.05 -0.35
N GLY A 83 0.91 22.08 -1.03
CA GLY A 83 0.24 22.70 -2.18
C GLY A 83 0.06 21.73 -3.34
N ASP A 84 1.09 20.95 -3.65
CA ASP A 84 1.10 19.99 -4.77
C ASP A 84 0.05 18.90 -4.56
N LEU A 85 -0.08 18.39 -3.33
CA LEU A 85 -1.10 17.39 -3.03
C LEU A 85 -2.51 17.95 -3.21
N ARG A 86 -2.77 19.21 -2.82
CA ARG A 86 -4.09 19.85 -2.97
C ARG A 86 -4.48 20.08 -4.42
N THR A 87 -3.53 20.38 -5.29
CA THR A 87 -3.79 20.68 -6.71
C THR A 87 -3.67 19.46 -7.61
N SER A 88 -3.18 18.32 -7.11
CA SER A 88 -3.11 17.06 -7.85
C SER A 88 -4.48 16.38 -8.03
N ALA A 89 -4.66 15.67 -9.14
CA ALA A 89 -5.88 14.92 -9.41
C ALA A 89 -6.10 13.80 -8.38
N SER A 90 -7.36 13.57 -8.00
CA SER A 90 -7.79 12.50 -7.10
C SER A 90 -7.96 11.15 -7.82
N HIS A 91 -8.53 11.13 -9.03
CA HIS A 91 -8.91 9.88 -9.69
C HIS A 91 -7.88 9.40 -10.74
N PRO A 92 -7.54 8.10 -10.80
CA PRO A 92 -7.71 7.08 -9.75
C PRO A 92 -6.69 7.28 -8.60
N SER A 93 -6.85 6.57 -7.49
CA SER A 93 -5.90 6.66 -6.37
C SER A 93 -4.61 5.89 -6.64
N GLY A 94 -3.48 6.60 -6.75
CA GLY A 94 -2.16 5.98 -6.94
C GLY A 94 -1.71 5.11 -5.76
N HIS A 95 -1.95 5.56 -4.52
CA HIS A 95 -1.67 4.74 -3.32
C HIS A 95 -2.51 3.47 -3.29
N ALA A 96 -3.77 3.51 -3.73
CA ALA A 96 -4.60 2.31 -3.81
C ALA A 96 -4.10 1.35 -4.92
N THR A 97 -3.65 1.88 -6.07
CA THR A 97 -2.98 1.10 -7.10
C THR A 97 -1.75 0.36 -6.56
N VAL A 98 -0.88 1.08 -5.84
CA VAL A 98 0.33 0.51 -5.23
C VAL A 98 -0.03 -0.54 -4.19
N GLY A 99 -0.95 -0.23 -3.28
CA GLY A 99 -1.40 -1.16 -2.24
C GLY A 99 -1.94 -2.46 -2.80
N ALA A 100 -2.87 -2.37 -3.77
CA ALA A 100 -3.46 -3.56 -4.41
C ALA A 100 -2.41 -4.40 -5.16
N LEU A 101 -1.49 -3.75 -5.89
CA LEU A 101 -0.40 -4.41 -6.57
C LEU A 101 0.52 -5.14 -5.57
N TRP A 102 0.97 -4.44 -4.53
CA TRP A 102 1.87 -5.00 -3.52
C TRP A 102 1.22 -6.12 -2.71
N GLY A 103 -0.04 -6.01 -2.32
CA GLY A 103 -0.73 -7.10 -1.61
C GLY A 103 -0.73 -8.41 -2.40
N ARG A 104 -0.90 -8.33 -3.72
CA ARG A 104 -0.85 -9.49 -4.63
C ARG A 104 0.56 -10.02 -4.84
N ILE A 105 1.56 -9.14 -4.99
CA ILE A 105 2.97 -9.53 -5.03
C ILE A 105 3.35 -10.25 -3.74
N MET A 106 3.00 -9.69 -2.59
CA MET A 106 3.29 -10.26 -1.28
C MET A 106 2.59 -11.62 -1.08
N ALA A 107 1.38 -11.78 -1.60
CA ALA A 107 0.71 -13.09 -1.65
C ALA A 107 1.47 -14.13 -2.49
N GLU A 108 2.20 -13.72 -3.54
CA GLU A 108 3.12 -14.63 -4.22
C GLU A 108 4.42 -14.86 -3.44
N VAL A 109 4.89 -13.88 -2.65
CA VAL A 109 6.09 -14.00 -1.80
C VAL A 109 5.86 -14.96 -0.63
N ALA A 110 4.70 -14.92 0.03
CA ALA A 110 4.33 -15.81 1.13
C ALA A 110 2.91 -16.36 0.92
N PRO A 111 2.76 -17.41 0.06
CA PRO A 111 1.45 -17.95 -0.30
C PRO A 111 0.63 -18.49 0.88
N ASP A 112 1.30 -18.90 1.96
CA ASP A 112 0.65 -19.37 3.19
C ASP A 112 -0.09 -18.25 3.96
N GLN A 113 0.17 -16.98 3.62
CA GLN A 113 -0.48 -15.80 4.21
C GLN A 113 -1.17 -14.93 3.17
N ALA A 114 -1.47 -15.48 1.99
CA ALA A 114 -1.92 -14.74 0.81
C ALA A 114 -3.11 -13.82 1.08
N GLU A 115 -4.18 -14.32 1.72
CA GLU A 115 -5.39 -13.55 1.99
C GLU A 115 -5.11 -12.34 2.90
N ALA A 116 -4.35 -12.56 3.98
CA ALA A 116 -3.98 -11.50 4.91
C ALA A 116 -3.10 -10.43 4.25
N LEU A 117 -2.19 -10.83 3.37
CA LEU A 117 -1.31 -9.91 2.63
C LEU A 117 -2.07 -9.09 1.59
N ILE A 118 -3.00 -9.71 0.86
CA ILE A 118 -3.90 -9.00 -0.05
C ILE A 118 -4.71 -7.97 0.73
N ARG A 119 -5.29 -8.36 1.87
CA ARG A 119 -6.05 -7.47 2.74
C ARG A 119 -5.25 -6.25 3.19
N ILE A 120 -3.99 -6.42 3.62
CA ILE A 120 -3.12 -5.28 3.96
C ILE A 120 -2.96 -4.34 2.75
N GLY A 121 -2.72 -4.90 1.56
CA GLY A 121 -2.61 -4.13 0.33
C GLY A 121 -3.86 -3.28 0.05
N ASP A 122 -5.05 -3.85 0.22
CA ASP A 122 -6.31 -3.14 0.03
C ASP A 122 -6.55 -2.08 1.13
N GLU A 123 -6.16 -2.35 2.37
CA GLU A 123 -6.28 -1.41 3.50
C GLU A 123 -5.35 -0.19 3.37
N ILE A 124 -4.26 -0.29 2.62
CA ILE A 124 -3.45 0.88 2.22
C ILE A 124 -4.31 1.83 1.36
N GLY A 125 -5.12 1.29 0.46
CA GLY A 125 -6.10 2.05 -0.32
C GLY A 125 -7.20 2.65 0.54
N VAL A 126 -7.85 1.86 1.40
CA VAL A 126 -8.91 2.33 2.30
C VAL A 126 -8.43 3.46 3.22
N SER A 127 -7.18 3.37 3.70
CA SER A 127 -6.55 4.43 4.50
C SER A 127 -6.57 5.79 3.80
N ARG A 128 -6.60 5.84 2.47
CA ARG A 128 -6.69 7.11 1.73
C ARG A 128 -8.05 7.79 1.84
N VAL A 129 -9.12 7.00 2.03
CA VAL A 129 -10.46 7.52 2.34
C VAL A 129 -10.47 8.05 3.77
N VAL A 130 -9.94 7.27 4.72
CA VAL A 130 -9.83 7.70 6.13
C VAL A 130 -9.09 9.03 6.24
N CYS A 131 -8.04 9.24 5.46
CA CYS A 131 -7.28 10.49 5.44
C CYS A 131 -7.90 11.62 4.60
N ALA A 132 -9.10 11.44 4.05
CA ALA A 132 -9.77 12.39 3.16
C ALA A 132 -8.99 12.77 1.88
N LEU A 133 -8.10 11.88 1.41
CA LEU A 133 -7.23 12.16 0.26
C LEU A 133 -7.80 11.65 -1.06
N HIS A 134 -8.74 10.70 -0.98
CA HIS A 134 -9.38 10.07 -2.12
C HIS A 134 -10.83 9.70 -1.78
N TYR A 135 -11.70 9.76 -2.79
CA TYR A 135 -13.04 9.21 -2.69
C TYR A 135 -13.01 7.67 -2.72
N PRO A 136 -14.00 6.97 -2.14
CA PRO A 136 -14.10 5.51 -2.25
C PRO A 136 -14.04 5.01 -3.70
N SER A 137 -14.65 5.72 -4.65
CA SER A 137 -14.58 5.41 -6.08
C SER A 137 -13.17 5.53 -6.67
N ASP A 138 -12.34 6.45 -6.16
CA ASP A 138 -10.97 6.60 -6.63
C ASP A 138 -10.09 5.47 -6.12
N VAL A 139 -10.36 5.00 -4.90
CA VAL A 139 -9.72 3.82 -4.31
C VAL A 139 -10.09 2.56 -5.08
N ALA A 140 -11.39 2.33 -5.34
CA ALA A 140 -11.85 1.19 -6.12
C ALA A 140 -11.23 1.14 -7.52
N ALA A 141 -11.18 2.28 -8.22
CA ALA A 141 -10.53 2.37 -9.54
C ALA A 141 -9.01 2.15 -9.46
N GLY A 142 -8.34 2.67 -8.42
CA GLY A 142 -6.93 2.40 -8.18
C GLY A 142 -6.65 0.93 -7.90
N GLN A 143 -7.47 0.27 -7.07
CA GLN A 143 -7.35 -1.15 -6.80
C GLN A 143 -7.47 -1.97 -8.09
N ALA A 144 -8.50 -1.73 -8.90
CA ALA A 144 -8.69 -2.39 -10.19
C ALA A 144 -7.48 -2.20 -11.12
N LEU A 145 -6.91 -0.99 -11.19
CA LEU A 145 -5.68 -0.74 -11.93
C LEU A 145 -4.50 -1.53 -11.36
N GLY A 146 -4.37 -1.64 -10.04
CA GLY A 146 -3.33 -2.41 -9.37
C GLY A 146 -3.43 -3.91 -9.68
N GLU A 147 -4.64 -4.47 -9.75
CA GLU A 147 -4.85 -5.87 -10.17
C GLU A 147 -4.42 -6.11 -11.62
N ALA A 148 -4.82 -5.20 -12.53
CA ALA A 148 -4.45 -5.29 -13.94
C ALA A 148 -2.93 -5.18 -14.12
N LEU A 149 -2.27 -4.28 -13.40
CA LEU A 149 -0.82 -4.15 -13.39
C LEU A 149 -0.15 -5.41 -12.82
N PHE A 150 -0.69 -6.00 -11.76
CA PHE A 150 -0.16 -7.25 -11.22
C PHE A 150 -0.14 -8.35 -12.29
N ALA A 151 -1.24 -8.50 -13.04
CA ALA A 151 -1.31 -9.46 -14.14
C ALA A 151 -0.25 -9.19 -15.24
N ALA A 152 0.07 -7.93 -15.50
CA ALA A 152 1.10 -7.56 -16.47
C ALA A 152 2.54 -7.80 -15.93
N VAL A 153 2.87 -7.29 -14.74
CA VAL A 153 4.25 -7.37 -14.20
C VAL A 153 4.65 -8.81 -13.88
N ARG A 154 3.69 -9.64 -13.43
CA ARG A 154 3.97 -11.04 -13.09
C ARG A 154 4.42 -11.88 -14.29
N ALA A 155 4.13 -11.44 -15.51
CA ALA A 155 4.56 -12.12 -16.73
C ALA A 155 6.01 -11.80 -17.14
N THR A 156 6.69 -10.88 -16.46
CA THR A 156 8.03 -10.42 -16.85
C THR A 156 9.16 -11.28 -16.23
N PRO A 157 10.26 -11.54 -16.95
CA PRO A 157 11.40 -12.29 -16.40
C PRO A 157 12.04 -11.63 -15.17
N ASP A 158 12.18 -10.30 -15.20
CA ASP A 158 12.73 -9.51 -14.07
C ASP A 158 11.90 -9.73 -12.80
N TYR A 159 10.56 -9.71 -12.91
CA TYR A 159 9.67 -9.99 -11.79
C TYR A 159 9.89 -11.39 -11.23
N GLN A 160 9.96 -12.42 -12.08
CA GLN A 160 10.13 -13.80 -11.64
C GLN A 160 11.47 -14.02 -10.91
N ALA A 161 12.54 -13.37 -11.38
CA ALA A 161 13.84 -13.41 -10.72
C ALA A 161 13.81 -12.71 -9.34
N ASP A 162 13.24 -11.51 -9.27
CA ASP A 162 13.12 -10.75 -8.02
C ASP A 162 12.18 -11.45 -7.01
N LEU A 163 11.07 -12.06 -7.48
CA LEU A 163 10.16 -12.86 -6.66
C LEU A 163 10.85 -14.07 -6.04
N ALA A 164 11.63 -14.82 -6.82
CA ALA A 164 12.36 -15.99 -6.32
C ALA A 164 13.34 -15.60 -5.20
N ALA A 165 14.07 -14.50 -5.37
CA ALA A 165 14.98 -13.99 -4.34
C ALA A 165 14.23 -13.45 -3.11
N ALA A 166 13.14 -12.70 -3.30
CA ALA A 166 12.32 -12.16 -2.21
C ALA A 166 11.68 -13.28 -1.37
N ARG A 167 11.28 -14.40 -1.98
CA ARG A 167 10.79 -15.59 -1.26
C ARG A 167 11.82 -16.15 -0.29
N VAL A 168 13.08 -16.29 -0.74
CA VAL A 168 14.18 -16.78 0.11
C VAL A 168 14.40 -15.82 1.28
N GLU A 169 14.50 -14.53 0.98
CA GLU A 169 14.70 -13.48 1.98
C GLU A 169 13.60 -13.44 3.05
N VAL A 170 12.33 -13.45 2.64
CA VAL A 170 11.20 -13.41 3.58
C VAL A 170 11.08 -14.71 4.36
N ALA A 171 11.31 -15.86 3.74
CA ALA A 171 11.35 -17.13 4.46
C ALA A 171 12.44 -17.14 5.53
N GLN A 172 13.64 -16.64 5.22
CA GLN A 172 14.74 -16.52 6.18
C GLN A 172 14.36 -15.55 7.31
N ALA A 173 13.83 -14.38 6.99
CA ALA A 173 13.40 -13.37 7.96
C ALA A 173 12.41 -13.94 9.00
N ARG A 174 11.48 -14.79 8.54
CA ARG A 174 10.49 -15.46 9.40
C ARG A 174 11.10 -16.45 10.38
N THR A 175 12.29 -17.02 10.09
CA THR A 175 12.95 -17.97 11.02
C THR A 175 13.60 -17.31 12.23
N PHE A 176 13.91 -16.00 12.17
CA PHE A 176 14.50 -15.27 13.29
C PHE A 176 13.51 -14.99 14.43
N GLY A 177 12.21 -15.20 14.23
CA GLY A 177 11.18 -15.04 15.27
C GLY A 177 11.02 -13.61 15.81
N ARG A 178 11.52 -12.59 15.09
CA ARG A 178 11.34 -11.19 15.44
C ARG A 178 9.95 -10.74 15.02
N LEU A 179 9.13 -10.28 15.96
CA LEU A 179 7.78 -9.81 15.67
C LEU A 179 7.73 -8.28 15.72
N ASN A 180 6.84 -7.71 14.91
CA ASN A 180 6.53 -6.28 14.99
C ASN A 180 5.66 -6.02 16.25
N PRO A 181 6.11 -5.18 17.20
CA PRO A 181 5.37 -4.91 18.43
C PRO A 181 4.02 -4.19 18.19
N GLY A 182 3.82 -3.61 17.00
CA GLY A 182 2.60 -2.92 16.60
C GLY A 182 1.44 -3.84 16.20
N CYS A 183 1.65 -5.15 16.04
CA CYS A 183 0.61 -6.03 15.48
C CYS A 183 -0.69 -6.12 16.29
N ALA A 184 -0.63 -5.95 17.61
CA ALA A 184 -1.84 -5.88 18.42
C ALA A 184 -2.65 -4.60 18.10
N ALA A 185 -2.00 -3.46 18.00
CA ALA A 185 -2.63 -2.18 17.68
C ALA A 185 -3.15 -2.15 16.24
N GLU A 186 -2.39 -2.69 15.29
CA GLU A 186 -2.80 -2.81 13.89
C GLU A 186 -4.10 -3.62 13.76
N ARG A 187 -4.20 -4.80 14.40
CA ARG A 187 -5.42 -5.60 14.37
C ARG A 187 -6.64 -4.86 14.93
N ILE A 188 -6.47 -4.11 16.01
CA ILE A 188 -7.54 -3.30 16.60
C ILE A 188 -7.98 -2.20 15.61
N ALA A 189 -7.03 -1.48 15.03
CA ALA A 189 -7.29 -0.42 14.06
C ALA A 189 -7.99 -0.96 12.80
N LEU A 190 -7.54 -2.10 12.28
CA LEU A 190 -8.14 -2.77 11.11
C LEU A 190 -9.52 -3.39 11.39
N GLY A 191 -9.92 -3.53 12.66
CA GLY A 191 -11.27 -3.94 13.04
C GLY A 191 -12.30 -2.80 13.02
N GLN A 192 -11.85 -1.55 12.86
CA GLN A 192 -12.72 -0.37 12.83
C GLN A 192 -13.14 -0.08 11.37
N THR A 193 -14.42 -0.22 11.06
CA THR A 193 -14.96 0.04 9.71
C THR A 193 -15.22 1.53 9.50
N PRO A 194 -14.71 2.17 8.43
CA PRO A 194 -15.09 3.53 8.07
C PRO A 194 -16.59 3.59 7.79
N SER A 195 -17.28 4.47 8.51
CA SER A 195 -18.71 4.78 8.31
C SER A 195 -18.96 5.49 6.98
#